data_AF-A0A971Y5P0-F1
#
_entry.id   AF-A0A971Y5P0-F1
#
_cell.length_a   1.000
_cell.length_b   1.000
_cell.length_c   1.000
_cell.angle_alpha   90.00
_cell.angle_beta   90.00
_cell.angle_gamma   90.00
#
_symmetry.space_group_name_H-M   'P 1'
#
loop_
_entity.id
_entity.type
_entity.pdbx_description
1 polymer ?
#
loop_
_entity_poly.entity_id
_entity_poly.type
_entity_poly.pdbx_seq_one_letter_code
_entity_poly.pdbx_strand_id
1 'polypeptide(L)' 'MKSISDTVKEILDPFLSPKGLELYDLAFVKEGPHHYLRVFIDSEKGISLKECEEVSKFL' A
#
# COMPACT_ATOMS: atom_id res chain seq x y z
N MET A 1 -1.96 17.75 11.21
CA MET A 1 -2.66 17.31 9.98
C MET A 1 -2.08 15.96 9.61
N LYS A 2 -2.90 14.91 9.52
CA LYS A 2 -2.44 13.60 9.02
C LYS A 2 -2.35 13.66 7.50
N SER A 3 -1.25 13.17 6.94
CA SER A 3 -1.11 13.02 5.50
C SER A 3 -1.95 11.84 5.02
N ILE A 4 -2.35 11.85 3.74
CA ILE A 4 -3.06 10.69 3.15
C ILE A 4 -2.23 9.41 3.30
N SER A 5 -0.91 9.51 3.16
CA SER A 5 0.03 8.42 3.40
C SER A 5 -0.04 7.85 4.81
N ASP A 6 -0.11 8.69 5.86
CA ASP A 6 -0.25 8.21 7.24
C ASP A 6 -1.56 7.45 7.45
N THR A 7 -2.67 8.00 6.95
CA THR A 7 -3.99 7.35 7.07
C THR A 7 -4.01 6.00 6.35
N VAL A 8 -3.47 5.94 5.13
CA VAL A 8 -3.38 4.70 4.35
C VAL A 8 -2.50 3.67 5.05
N LYS A 9 -1.36 4.11 5.61
CA LYS A 9 -0.48 3.24 6.38
C LYS A 9 -1.20 2.62 7.58
N GLU A 10 -1.91 3.42 8.38
CA GLU A 10 -2.68 2.91 9.54
C GLU A 10 -3.75 1.88 9.14
N ILE A 11 -4.32 1.98 7.93
CA ILE A 11 -5.31 1.03 7.40
C ILE A 11 -4.64 -0.25 6.88
N LEU A 12 -3.50 -0.12 6.19
CA LEU A 12 -2.80 -1.25 5.57
C LEU A 12 -1.99 -2.09 6.55
N ASP A 13 -1.36 -1.47 7.56
CA ASP A 13 -0.49 -2.14 8.52
C ASP A 13 -1.14 -3.39 9.18
N PRO A 14 -2.38 -3.33 9.70
CA PRO A 14 -3.06 -4.51 10.27
C PRO A 14 -3.48 -5.54 9.21
N PHE A 15 -3.58 -5.16 7.93
CA PHE A 15 -3.90 -6.08 6.83
C PHE A 15 -2.66 -6.82 6.33
N LEU A 16 -1.53 -6.14 6.27
CA LEU A 16 -0.25 -6.66 5.74
C LEU A 16 0.47 -7.56 6.75
N SER A 17 0.54 -7.15 8.03
CA SER A 17 1.21 -7.89 9.11
C SER A 17 0.86 -9.39 9.18
N PRO A 18 -0.43 -9.81 9.24
CA PRO A 18 -0.77 -11.24 9.33
C PRO A 18 -0.47 -12.03 8.05
N LYS A 19 -0.26 -11.36 6.92
CA LYS A 19 0.10 -11.97 5.63
C LYS A 19 1.61 -12.08 5.44
N GLY A 20 2.42 -11.55 6.36
CA GLY A 20 3.88 -11.45 6.20
C GLY A 20 4.27 -10.50 5.05
N LEU A 21 3.42 -9.51 4.79
CA LEU A 21 3.68 -8.44 3.86
C LEU A 21 4.08 -7.21 4.67
N GLU A 22 4.97 -6.41 4.10
CA GLU A 22 5.45 -5.17 4.69
C GLU A 22 5.14 -4.01 3.75
N LEU A 23 4.72 -2.88 4.33
CA LEU A 23 4.57 -1.66 3.56
C LEU A 23 5.94 -1.02 3.39
N TYR A 24 6.47 -1.06 2.17
CA TYR A 24 7.76 -0.48 1.84
C TYR A 24 7.68 1.05 1.72
N ASP A 25 6.72 1.56 0.93
CA ASP A 25 6.55 3.00 0.71
C ASP A 25 5.14 3.37 0.22
N LEU A 26 4.78 4.64 0.37
CA LEU A 26 3.53 5.23 -0.13
C LEU A 26 3.83 6.54 -0.85
N ALA A 27 3.42 6.63 -2.11
CA ALA A 27 3.57 7.86 -2.90
C ALA A 27 2.22 8.37 -3.37
N PHE A 28 1.83 9.56 -2.89
CA PHE A 28 0.67 10.28 -3.41
C PHE A 28 1.14 11.28 -4.47
N VAL A 29 1.01 10.90 -5.74
CA VAL A 29 1.52 11.68 -6.88
C VAL A 29 0.38 12.31 -7.65
N LYS A 30 0.64 13.49 -8.23
CA LYS A 30 -0.30 14.14 -9.15
C LYS A 30 0.19 13.91 -10.58
N GLU A 31 -0.61 13.21 -11.38
CA GLU A 31 -0.33 12.96 -12.79
C GLU A 31 -1.44 13.59 -13.63
N GLY A 32 -1.11 14.73 -14.26
CA GLY A 32 -2.07 15.53 -15.03
C GLY A 32 -3.19 16.09 -14.14
N PRO A 33 -4.48 15.89 -14.52
CA PRO A 33 -5.62 16.34 -13.72
C PRO A 33 -5.97 15.39 -12.57
N HIS A 34 -5.31 14.23 -12.46
CA HIS A 34 -5.65 13.18 -11.51
C HIS A 34 -4.58 13.03 -10.42
N HIS A 35 -5.01 12.50 -9.28
CA HIS A 35 -4.14 12.11 -8.18
C HIS A 35 -4.11 10.59 -8.09
N TYR A 36 -2.92 10.03 -7.94
CA TYR A 36 -2.68 8.60 -7.82
C TYR A 36 -2.01 8.30 -6.49
N LEU A 37 -2.55 7.30 -5.80
CA LEU A 37 -1.91 6.70 -4.65
C LEU A 37 -1.18 5.45 -5.13
N ARG A 38 0.14 5.44 -4.97
CA ARG A 38 0.98 4.27 -5.25
C ARG A 38 1.37 3.64 -3.92
N VAL A 39 1.11 2.35 -3.82
CA VAL A 39 1.41 1.55 -2.64
C VAL A 39 2.49 0.55 -3.02
N PHE A 40 3.63 0.64 -2.33
CA PHE A 40 4.74 -0.28 -2.49
C PHE A 40 4.74 -1.24 -1.32
N ILE A 41 4.56 -2.52 -1.63
CA ILE A 41 4.62 -3.61 -0.66
C ILE A 41 5.87 -4.45 -0.93
N ASP A 42 6.45 -5.00 0.12
CA ASP A 42 7.58 -5.92 0.06
C ASP A 42 7.34 -7.14 0.97
N SER A 43 8.07 -8.22 0.73
CA SER A 43 8.01 -9.43 1.57
C SER A 43 9.31 -10.22 1.45
N GLU A 44 9.83 -10.71 2.58
CA GLU A 44 11.03 -11.56 2.61
C GLU A 44 10.90 -12.84 1.76
N LYS A 45 9.67 -13.33 1.54
CA LYS A 45 9.40 -14.55 0.75
C LYS A 45 9.14 -14.28 -0.74
N GLY A 46 9.21 -13.01 -1.14
CA GLY A 46 8.81 -12.53 -2.45
C GLY A 46 7.29 -12.28 -2.52
N ILE A 47 6.91 -11.37 -3.42
CA ILE A 47 5.52 -10.97 -3.66
C ILE A 47 5.06 -11.49 -5.01
N SER A 48 3.88 -12.10 -5.03
CA SER A 48 3.18 -12.47 -6.25
C SER A 48 2.11 -11.43 -6.63
N LEU A 49 1.65 -11.47 -7.88
CA LEU A 49 0.56 -10.62 -8.36
C LEU A 49 -0.72 -10.77 -7.53
N LYS A 50 -0.92 -11.92 -6.90
CA LYS A 50 -2.09 -12.17 -6.06
C LYS A 50 -2.09 -11.29 -4.81
N GLU A 51 -0.96 -11.18 -4.12
CA GLU A 51 -0.84 -10.28 -2.97
C GLU A 51 -1.06 -8.81 -3.37
N CYS A 52 -0.52 -8.39 -4.52
CA CYS A 52 -0.79 -7.05 -5.06
C CYS A 52 -2.28 -6.81 -5.32
N GLU A 53 -2.98 -7.79 -5.91
CA GLU A 53 -4.41 -7.71 -6.15
C GLU A 53 -5.22 -7.65 -4.85
N GLU A 54 -4.87 -8.46 -3.85
CA GLU A 54 -5.52 -8.47 -2.54
C GLU A 54 -5.39 -7.12 -1.84
N VAL A 55 -4.20 -6.51 -1.85
CA VAL A 55 -3.97 -5.18 -1.29
C VAL A 55 -4.75 -4.11 -2.05
N SER A 56 -4.77 -4.18 -3.38
CA SER A 56 -5.51 -3.22 -4.21
C SER A 56 -7.03 -3.34 -4.08
N LYS A 57 -7.58 -4.50 -3.72
CA LYS A 57 -9.02 -4.70 -3.49
C LYS A 57 -9.45 -4.32 -2.08
N PHE A 58 -8.52 -4.36 -1.13
CA PHE A 58 -8.78 -3.98 0.25
C PHE A 58 -8.88 -2.46 0.43
N LEU A 59 -8.07 -1.71 -0.33
CA LEU A 59 -8.12 -0.24 -0.43
C LEU A 59 -9.29 0.26 -1.27
#